data_AF-A0A2I0WG86-F1
#
_entry.id   AF-A0A2I0WG86-F1
#
_cell.length_a   1.000
_cell.length_b   1.000
_cell.length_c   1.000
_cell.angle_alpha   90.00
_cell.angle_beta   90.00
_cell.angle_gamma   90.00
#
_symmetry.space_group_name_H-M   'P 1'
#
loop_
_entity.id
_entity.type
_entity.pdbx_description
1 polymer ?
#
loop_
_entity_poly.entity_id
_entity_poly.type
_entity_poly.pdbx_seq_one_letter_code
_entity_poly.pdbx_strand_id
1 'polypeptide(L)'
;MTKKTELEMYLDEPKIDRKIELDILHFRKGKQYRFPEVSAMARDVLCIPISIVSSESAFSNSGRILNQYRNALKHDIVEALVCAKNWLYRDKGAFF
;
A
#
# COMPACT_ATOMS: atom_id res chain seq x y z
N MET A 1 -21.54 28.29 -19.55
CA MET A 1 -20.88 26.98 -19.69
C MET A 1 -20.36 26.58 -18.32
N THR A 2 -20.91 25.52 -17.72
CA THR A 2 -20.42 24.98 -16.46
C THR A 2 -19.04 24.37 -16.68
N LYS A 3 -18.06 24.79 -15.88
CA LYS A 3 -16.71 24.21 -15.91
C LYS A 3 -16.81 22.79 -15.35
N LYS A 4 -16.39 21.79 -16.12
CA LYS A 4 -16.32 20.41 -15.62
C LYS A 4 -15.33 20.32 -14.47
N THR A 5 -15.72 19.57 -13.44
CA THR A 5 -14.86 19.21 -12.30
C THR A 5 -13.77 18.24 -12.75
N GLU A 6 -12.71 18.12 -11.95
CA GLU A 6 -11.64 17.15 -12.19
C GLU A 6 -12.17 15.71 -12.28
N LEU A 7 -13.14 15.36 -11.43
CA LEU A 7 -13.77 14.05 -11.41
C LEU A 7 -14.55 13.77 -12.70
N GLU A 8 -15.34 14.74 -13.17
CA GLU A 8 -16.07 14.60 -14.44
C GLU A 8 -15.11 14.44 -15.61
N MET A 9 -14.02 15.22 -15.64
CA MET A 9 -12.98 15.07 -16.67
C MET A 9 -12.28 13.71 -16.61
N TYR A 10 -12.10 13.14 -15.41
CA TYR A 10 -11.52 11.81 -15.23
C TYR A 10 -12.48 10.70 -15.70
N LEU A 11 -13.79 10.83 -15.42
CA LEU A 11 -14.81 9.86 -15.82
C LEU A 11 -15.06 9.84 -17.34
N ASP A 12 -14.83 10.97 -18.01
CA ASP A 12 -14.92 11.11 -19.47
C ASP A 12 -13.71 10.51 -20.22
N GLU A 13 -12.63 10.12 -19.52
CA GLU A 13 -11.46 9.55 -20.19
C GLU A 13 -11.77 8.18 -20.83
N PRO A 14 -11.13 7.87 -21.98
CA PRO A 14 -11.28 6.56 -22.59
C PRO A 14 -10.83 5.47 -21.62
N LYS A 15 -11.66 4.43 -21.49
CA LYS A 15 -11.38 3.27 -20.64
C LYS A 15 -10.29 2.43 -21.29
N ILE A 16 -9.35 1.97 -20.46
CA ILE A 16 -8.32 1.01 -20.88
C ILE A 16 -8.96 -0.37 -21.02
N ASP A 17 -8.52 -1.12 -22.04
CA ASP A 17 -8.92 -2.51 -22.20
C ASP A 17 -8.47 -3.34 -20.98
N ARG A 18 -9.40 -4.11 -20.42
CA ARG A 18 -9.18 -4.98 -19.26
C ARG A 18 -8.24 -6.15 -19.56
N LYS A 19 -7.95 -6.40 -20.84
CA LYS A 19 -7.04 -7.48 -21.29
C LYS A 19 -5.56 -7.09 -21.20
N ILE A 20 -5.24 -5.82 -20.96
CA ILE A 20 -3.86 -5.35 -20.86
C ILE A 20 -3.37 -5.58 -19.43
N GLU A 21 -2.17 -6.13 -19.30
CA GLU A 21 -1.47 -6.19 -18.02
C GLU A 21 -1.14 -4.75 -17.58
N LEU A 22 -1.84 -4.29 -16.55
CA LEU A 22 -1.78 -2.90 -16.09
C LEU A 22 -1.23 -2.85 -14.66
N ASP A 23 -0.05 -2.26 -14.51
CA ASP A 23 0.41 -1.79 -13.20
C ASP A 23 -0.45 -0.59 -12.79
N ILE A 24 -1.43 -0.83 -11.92
CA ILE A 24 -2.36 0.17 -11.43
C ILE A 24 -1.66 1.33 -10.70
N LEU A 25 -0.55 1.06 -10.01
CA LEU A 25 0.20 2.07 -9.25
C LEU A 25 0.95 2.98 -10.23
N HIS A 26 1.63 2.40 -11.20
CA HIS A 26 2.32 3.16 -12.24
C HIS A 26 1.34 3.98 -13.09
N PHE A 27 0.22 3.37 -13.47
CA PHE A 27 -0.83 4.01 -14.23
C PHE A 27 -1.40 5.25 -13.53
N ARG A 28 -1.69 5.14 -12.22
CA ARG A 28 -2.18 6.27 -11.42
C ARG A 28 -1.11 7.34 -11.25
N LYS A 29 0.15 6.95 -11.05
CA LYS A 29 1.27 7.88 -10.96
C LYS A 29 1.42 8.73 -12.23
N GLY A 30 1.18 8.16 -13.41
CA GLY A 30 1.18 8.93 -14.67
C GLY A 30 0.04 9.96 -14.77
N LYS A 31 -1.09 9.71 -14.11
CA LYS A 31 -2.28 10.58 -14.14
C LYS A 31 -2.30 11.68 -13.06
N GLN A 32 -1.42 11.59 -12.07
CA GLN A 32 -1.39 12.51 -10.91
C GLN A 32 -1.20 13.99 -11.29
N TYR A 33 -0.52 14.28 -12.40
CA TYR A 33 -0.31 15.66 -12.84
C TYR A 33 -1.59 16.30 -13.39
N ARG A 34 -2.41 15.50 -14.08
CA ARG A 34 -3.64 15.96 -14.73
C ARG A 34 -4.85 15.88 -13.78
N PHE A 35 -4.81 14.95 -12.82
CA PHE A 35 -5.87 14.72 -11.85
C PHE A 35 -5.29 14.55 -10.44
N PRO A 36 -4.82 15.63 -9.80
CA PRO A 36 -4.18 15.56 -8.49
C PRO A 36 -5.13 15.08 -7.38
N GLU A 37 -6.34 15.61 -7.29
CA GLU A 37 -7.31 15.28 -6.23
C GLU A 37 -7.82 13.84 -6.39
N VAL A 38 -8.14 13.43 -7.62
CA VAL A 38 -8.58 12.06 -7.92
C VAL A 38 -7.46 11.06 -7.67
N SER A 39 -6.20 11.44 -7.95
CA SER A 39 -5.05 10.58 -7.70
C SER A 39 -4.70 10.46 -6.22
N ALA A 40 -4.96 11.50 -5.41
CA ALA A 40 -4.86 11.41 -3.96
C ALA A 40 -5.91 10.44 -3.40
N MET A 41 -7.18 10.61 -3.76
CA MET A 41 -8.25 9.69 -3.35
C MET A 41 -7.97 8.24 -3.76
N ALA A 42 -7.52 8.01 -5.00
CA ALA A 42 -7.19 6.67 -5.49
C ALA A 42 -6.04 6.04 -4.69
N ARG A 43 -5.05 6.83 -4.25
CA ARG A 43 -3.94 6.34 -3.42
C ARG A 43 -4.44 5.91 -2.06
N ASP A 44 -5.30 6.69 -1.43
CA ASP A 44 -5.85 6.38 -0.11
C ASP A 44 -6.67 5.09 -0.16
N VAL A 45 -7.48 4.89 -1.20
CA VAL A 45 -8.27 3.67 -1.40
C VAL A 45 -7.38 2.46 -1.69
N LEU A 46 -6.36 2.60 -2.54
CA LEU A 46 -5.46 1.49 -2.92
C LEU A 46 -4.45 1.13 -1.84
N CYS A 47 -4.16 2.02 -0.90
CA CYS A 47 -3.27 1.76 0.23
C CYS A 47 -3.91 0.82 1.27
N ILE A 48 -5.24 0.67 1.26
CA ILE A 48 -5.95 -0.23 2.16
C ILE A 48 -5.64 -1.68 1.74
N PRO A 49 -4.98 -2.48 2.60
CA PRO A 49 -4.72 -3.88 2.29
C PRO A 49 -6.04 -4.64 2.16
N ILE A 50 -6.25 -5.31 1.02
CA ILE A 50 -7.49 -6.05 0.70
C ILE A 50 -7.66 -7.30 1.59
N SER A 51 -6.57 -7.77 2.21
CA SER A 51 -6.55 -9.03 2.96
C SER A 51 -5.82 -8.89 4.29
N ILE A 52 -6.49 -9.30 5.37
CA ILE A 52 -5.95 -9.45 6.73
C ILE A 52 -4.84 -10.53 6.78
N VAL A 53 -4.74 -11.39 5.77
CA VAL A 53 -3.72 -12.46 5.70
C VAL A 53 -2.30 -11.88 5.64
N SER A 54 -2.15 -10.63 5.20
CA SER A 54 -0.95 -9.81 5.34
C SER A 54 -0.43 -9.75 6.78
N SER A 55 -1.30 -9.37 7.71
CA SER A 55 -0.91 -9.20 9.09
C SER A 55 -0.64 -10.55 9.74
N GLU A 56 -1.42 -11.60 9.41
CA GLU A 56 -1.18 -12.94 9.93
C GLU A 56 0.18 -13.51 9.50
N SER A 57 0.61 -13.29 8.25
CA SER A 57 1.95 -13.67 7.78
C SER A 57 3.07 -12.87 8.48
N ALA A 58 2.88 -11.56 8.66
CA ALA A 58 3.80 -10.71 9.40
C ALA A 58 3.88 -11.13 10.88
N PHE A 59 2.76 -11.51 11.50
CA PHE A 59 2.68 -12.05 12.87
C PHE A 59 3.30 -13.45 12.97
N SER A 60 3.11 -14.30 11.98
CA SER A 60 3.71 -15.65 11.91
C SER A 60 5.23 -15.59 11.78
N ASN A 61 5.75 -14.72 10.92
CA ASN A 61 7.18 -14.45 10.81
C ASN A 61 7.76 -13.80 12.08
N SER A 62 6.98 -12.93 12.73
CA SER A 62 7.33 -12.37 14.03
C SER A 62 7.35 -13.44 15.13
N GLY A 63 6.45 -14.43 15.09
CA GLY A 63 6.41 -15.54 16.04
C GLY A 63 7.72 -16.34 16.10
N ARG A 64 8.39 -16.58 14.97
CA ARG A 64 9.66 -17.33 14.93
C ARG A 64 10.85 -16.53 15.49
N ILE A 65 10.91 -15.22 15.22
CA ILE A 65 11.97 -14.33 15.74
C ILE A 65 11.77 -14.06 17.23
N LEU A 66 10.51 -13.97 17.66
CA LEU A 66 10.17 -13.63 19.03
C LEU A 66 10.22 -14.82 19.99
N ASN A 67 10.01 -16.06 19.54
CA ASN A 67 9.98 -17.20 20.45
C ASN A 67 11.32 -17.46 21.18
N GLN A 68 12.45 -17.04 20.59
CA GLN A 68 13.78 -17.24 21.19
C GLN A 68 14.18 -16.14 22.19
N TYR A 69 13.58 -14.94 22.07
CA TYR A 69 13.96 -13.76 22.88
C TYR A 69 12.83 -13.20 23.76
N ARG A 70 11.61 -13.73 23.65
CA ARG A 70 10.42 -13.27 24.42
C ARG A 70 10.57 -13.37 25.93
N ASN A 71 11.38 -14.30 26.44
CA ASN A 71 11.60 -14.43 27.89
C ASN A 71 12.52 -13.33 28.47
N ALA A 72 13.16 -12.50 27.64
CA ALA A 72 14.16 -11.51 28.08
C ALA A 72 13.89 -10.05 27.64
N LEU A 73 12.96 -9.82 26.71
CA LEU A 73 12.72 -8.49 26.14
C LEU A 73 11.36 -7.92 26.54
N LYS A 74 11.34 -6.62 26.90
CA LYS A 74 10.10 -5.87 27.12
C LYS A 74 9.33 -5.71 25.81
N HIS A 75 8.00 -5.65 25.91
CA HIS A 75 7.10 -5.51 24.75
C HIS A 75 7.46 -4.32 23.86
N ASP A 76 7.84 -3.19 24.44
CA ASP A 76 8.21 -1.97 23.72
C ASP A 76 9.45 -2.16 22.82
N ILE A 77 10.42 -2.97 23.27
CA ILE A 77 11.64 -3.26 22.50
C ILE A 77 11.31 -4.18 21.32
N VAL A 78 10.40 -5.14 21.55
CA VAL A 78 9.91 -6.04 20.51
C VAL A 78 9.19 -5.27 19.40
N GLU A 79 8.30 -4.33 19.77
CA GLU A 79 7.62 -3.47 18.81
C GLU A 79 8.61 -2.60 18.03
N ALA A 80 9.57 -1.97 18.70
CA ALA A 80 10.60 -1.16 18.06
C ALA A 80 11.44 -1.98 17.05
N LEU A 81 11.78 -3.23 17.38
CA LEU A 81 12.53 -4.13 16.49
C LEU A 81 11.71 -4.54 15.25
N VAL A 82 10.44 -4.88 15.43
CA VAL A 82 9.54 -5.24 14.31
C VAL A 82 9.32 -4.03 13.40
N CYS A 83 9.09 -2.85 13.98
CA CYS A 83 8.97 -1.60 13.23
C CYS A 83 10.27 -1.30 12.47
N ALA A 84 11.43 -1.29 13.12
CA ALA A 84 12.71 -1.02 12.48
C ALA A 84 13.00 -2.02 11.34
N LYS A 85 12.69 -3.30 11.54
CA LYS A 85 12.77 -4.34 10.51
C LYS A 85 11.87 -3.98 9.31
N ASN A 86 10.58 -3.74 9.55
CA ASN A 86 9.62 -3.42 8.48
C ASN A 86 10.05 -2.17 7.68
N TRP A 87 10.60 -1.17 8.34
CA TRP A 87 11.13 0.03 7.70
C TRP A 87 12.36 -0.25 6.84
N LEU A 88 13.29 -1.08 7.33
CA LEU A 88 14.52 -1.42 6.60
C LEU A 88 14.25 -2.28 5.35
N TYR A 89 13.24 -3.14 5.37
CA TYR A 89 12.94 -4.06 4.27
C TYR A 89 11.85 -3.57 3.30
N ARG A 90 11.35 -2.33 3.48
CA ARG A 90 10.27 -1.74 2.66
C ARG A 90 10.55 -1.72 1.15
N ASP A 91 11.82 -1.72 0.73
CA ASP A 91 12.23 -1.58 -0.67
C ASP A 91 12.43 -2.92 -1.40
N LYS A 92 12.49 -4.04 -0.67
CA LYS A 92 12.73 -5.38 -1.25
C LYS A 92 11.43 -6.12 -1.59
N GLY A 93 10.43 -5.44 -2.16
CA GLY A 93 9.24 -6.09 -2.74
C GLY A 93 8.49 -7.08 -1.83
N ALA A 94 8.77 -7.10 -0.52
CA ALA A 94 8.12 -7.97 0.44
C ALA A 94 6.79 -7.31 0.80
N PHE A 95 5.86 -7.38 -0.15
CA PHE A 95 4.48 -7.54 0.24
C PHE A 95 4.39 -8.93 0.89
N PHE A 96 4.38 -8.89 2.23
CA PHE A 96 4.27 -10.02 3.17
C PHE A 96 5.58 -10.74 3.49
#